data_AF-A0A1H9S3C5-F1
#
_entry.id   AF-A0A1H9S3C5-F1
#
_cell.length_a   1.000
_cell.length_b   1.000
_cell.length_c   1.000
_cell.angle_alpha   90.00
_cell.angle_beta   90.00
_cell.angle_gamma   90.00
#
_symmetry.space_group_name_H-M   'P 1'
#
loop_
_entity.id
_entity.type
_entity.pdbx_description
1 polymer ?
#
loop_
_entity_poly.entity_id
_entity_poly.type
_entity_poly.pdbx_seq_one_letter_code
_entity_poly.pdbx_strand_id
1 'polypeptide(L)'
;MGIFFEKVEGKKSSKPVFIVRILLFIVMIFCLLMAVMNELDIFYIRIVLIAAGVGSLMGGIESYFQKLDRKVYLSEFSIATVWLLVSFSY
;
A
#
# COMPACT_ATOMS: atom_id res chain seq x y z
N MET A 1 -4.03 1.28 -23.31
CA MET A 1 -3.35 0.62 -22.17
C MET A 1 -2.24 1.52 -21.65
N GLY A 2 -2.56 2.51 -20.82
CA GLY A 2 -1.57 3.47 -20.31
C GLY A 2 -1.98 4.17 -19.01
N ILE A 3 -2.98 3.65 -18.29
CA ILE A 3 -3.72 4.44 -17.29
C ILE A 3 -3.23 4.20 -15.84
N PHE A 4 -2.21 3.35 -15.64
CA PHE A 4 -1.80 2.93 -14.28
C PHE A 4 -0.31 3.05 -13.97
N PHE A 5 0.53 3.46 -14.94
CA PHE A 5 1.97 3.64 -14.74
C PHE A 5 2.46 4.99 -15.28
N GLU A 6 1.61 6.01 -15.27
CA GLU A 6 2.11 7.36 -15.47
C GLU A 6 2.88 7.73 -14.21
N LYS A 7 4.20 7.59 -14.28
CA LYS A 7 5.17 8.01 -13.28
C LYS A 7 4.97 9.52 -13.16
N VAL A 8 4.10 9.93 -12.23
CA VAL A 8 3.70 11.33 -12.11
C VAL A 8 4.96 12.15 -11.83
N GLU A 9 5.39 12.93 -12.81
CA GLU A 9 6.63 13.72 -12.78
C GLU A 9 6.66 14.79 -11.67
N GLY A 10 5.57 14.91 -10.90
CA GLY A 10 5.44 15.80 -9.73
C GLY A 10 5.47 15.12 -8.35
N LYS A 11 5.51 13.77 -8.25
CA LYS A 11 5.44 13.09 -6.94
C LYS A 11 6.79 13.17 -6.22
N LYS A 12 7.09 14.32 -5.61
CA LYS A 12 8.22 14.46 -4.68
C LYS A 12 7.87 13.67 -3.41
N SER A 13 8.10 12.36 -3.41
CA SER A 13 7.88 11.56 -2.21
C SER A 13 8.66 12.18 -1.06
N SER A 14 7.93 12.53 -0.01
CA SER A 14 8.48 13.08 1.21
C SER A 14 9.39 12.02 1.81
N LYS A 15 10.63 12.40 2.09
CA LYS A 15 11.64 11.54 2.73
C LYS A 15 11.07 10.65 3.86
N PRO A 16 10.20 11.13 4.78
CA PRO A 16 9.60 10.26 5.80
C PRO A 16 8.65 9.19 5.25
N VAL A 17 7.82 9.50 4.25
CA VAL A 17 6.88 8.54 3.65
C VAL A 17 7.64 7.44 2.92
N PHE A 18 8.73 7.78 2.24
CA PHE A 18 9.60 6.81 1.59
C PHE A 18 10.24 5.82 2.59
N ILE A 19 10.69 6.30 3.75
CA ILE A 19 11.25 5.45 4.81
C ILE A 19 10.20 4.49 5.34
N VAL A 20 8.99 4.98 5.65
CA VAL A 20 7.90 4.11 6.15
C VAL A 20 7.49 3.09 5.10
N ARG A 21 7.50 3.46 3.81
CA ARG A 21 7.22 2.53 2.71
C ARG A 21 8.25 1.41 2.63
N ILE A 22 9.55 1.72 2.78
CA ILE A 22 10.59 0.69 2.84
C ILE A 22 10.38 -0.23 4.04
N LEU A 23 10.08 0.33 5.21
CA LEU A 23 9.83 -0.44 6.42
C LEU A 23 8.63 -1.39 6.25
N LEU A 24 7.53 -0.92 5.65
CA LEU A 24 6.37 -1.74 5.31
C LEU A 24 6.74 -2.88 4.34
N PHE A 25 7.56 -2.60 3.33
CA PHE A 25 8.05 -3.63 2.40
C PHE A 25 8.84 -4.73 3.12
N ILE A 26 9.72 -4.36 4.05
CA ILE A 26 10.49 -5.32 4.85
C ILE A 26 9.54 -6.20 5.68
N VAL A 27 8.54 -5.60 6.33
CA VAL A 27 7.53 -6.33 7.11
C VAL A 27 6.72 -7.28 6.22
N MET A 28 6.32 -6.83 5.02
CA MET A 28 5.58 -7.66 4.07
C MET A 28 6.40 -8.86 3.60
N ILE A 29 7.68 -8.67 3.27
CA ILE A 29 8.57 -9.75 2.85
C ILE A 29 8.75 -10.76 3.99
N PHE A 30 8.96 -10.28 5.22
CA PHE A 30 9.12 -11.16 6.38
C PHE A 30 7.85 -11.96 6.66
N CYS A 31 6.67 -11.33 6.59
CA CYS A 31 5.40 -12.03 6.78
C CYS A 31 5.11 -13.02 5.65
N LEU A 32 5.49 -12.72 4.40
CA LEU A 32 5.36 -13.67 3.29
C LEU A 32 6.25 -14.91 3.49
N LEU A 33 7.49 -14.72 3.95
CA LEU A 33 8.38 -15.85 4.27
C LEU A 33 7.80 -16.69 5.41
N MET A 34 7.30 -16.05 6.47
CA MET A 34 6.63 -16.74 7.58
C MET A 34 5.36 -17.47 7.14
N ALA A 35 4.58 -16.89 6.23
CA ALA A 35 3.39 -17.54 5.66
C ALA A 35 3.78 -18.80 4.92
N VAL A 36 4.81 -18.75 4.06
CA VAL A 36 5.27 -19.94 3.30
C VAL A 36 5.81 -21.02 4.23
N MET A 37 6.52 -20.65 5.30
CA MET A 37 7.02 -21.60 6.29
C MET A 37 5.92 -22.25 7.14
N ASN A 38 4.82 -21.55 7.38
CA ASN A 38 3.67 -22.02 8.16
C ASN A 38 2.49 -22.39 7.25
N GLU A 39 2.74 -23.10 6.14
CA GLU A 39 1.68 -23.68 5.29
C GLU A 39 0.63 -22.67 4.77
N LEU A 40 1.06 -21.45 4.44
CA LEU A 40 0.21 -20.34 4.01
C LEU A 40 -0.82 -19.91 5.08
N ASP A 41 -0.41 -19.91 6.35
CA ASP A 41 -1.25 -19.43 7.44
C ASP A 41 -1.83 -18.04 7.13
N ILE A 42 -3.17 -18.00 7.17
CA ILE A 42 -4.01 -16.85 6.81
C ILE A 42 -3.66 -15.62 7.67
N PHE A 43 -3.19 -15.81 8.90
CA PHE A 43 -2.77 -14.74 9.79
C PHE A 43 -1.64 -13.90 9.18
N TYR A 44 -0.61 -14.53 8.62
CA TYR A 44 0.50 -13.80 8.00
C TYR A 44 0.08 -13.13 6.69
N ILE A 45 -0.78 -13.79 5.91
CA ILE A 45 -1.36 -13.21 4.69
C ILE A 45 -2.21 -11.97 5.02
N ARG A 46 -3.00 -12.04 6.09
CA ARG A 46 -3.80 -10.91 6.60
C ARG A 46 -2.92 -9.72 6.97
N ILE A 47 -1.80 -9.94 7.65
CA ILE A 47 -0.84 -8.86 7.99
C ILE A 47 -0.27 -8.20 6.72
N VAL A 48 0.05 -8.98 5.69
CA VAL A 48 0.54 -8.46 4.40
C VAL A 48 -0.53 -7.59 3.72
N LEU A 49 -1.79 -8.02 3.75
CA LEU A 49 -2.93 -7.26 3.20
C LEU A 49 -3.15 -5.93 3.94
N ILE A 50 -3.05 -5.94 5.28
CA ILE A 50 -3.14 -4.72 6.11
C ILE A 50 -1.98 -3.78 5.77
N ALA A 51 -0.75 -4.29 5.70
CA ALA A 51 0.42 -3.50 5.36
C ALA A 51 0.31 -2.85 3.97
N ALA A 52 -0.21 -3.59 2.98
CA ALA A 52 -0.50 -3.06 1.64
C ALA A 52 -1.57 -1.95 1.68
N GLY A 53 -2.64 -2.15 2.44
CA GLY A 53 -3.69 -1.14 2.64
C GLY A 53 -3.16 0.14 3.27
N VAL A 54 -2.39 0.03 4.35
CA VAL A 54 -1.73 1.17 5.03
C VAL A 54 -0.77 1.89 4.09
N GLY A 55 0.04 1.16 3.30
CA GLY A 55 0.95 1.74 2.32
C GLY A 55 0.22 2.53 1.23
N SER A 56 -0.95 2.06 0.78
CA SER A 56 -1.81 2.75 -0.17
C SER A 56 -2.49 3.97 0.44
N LEU A 57 -2.93 3.92 1.71
CA LEU A 57 -3.45 5.09 2.43
C LEU A 57 -2.39 6.19 2.54
N MET A 58 -1.17 5.84 2.92
CA MET A 58 -0.08 6.82 3.03
C MET A 58 0.23 7.47 1.68
N GLY A 59 0.19 6.71 0.59
CA GLY A 59 0.30 7.25 -0.76
C GLY A 59 -0.84 8.21 -1.10
N GLY A 60 -2.08 7.85 -0.76
CA GLY A 60 -3.26 8.69 -0.96
C GLY A 60 -3.18 10.00 -0.17
N ILE A 61 -2.76 9.95 1.09
CA ILE A 61 -2.52 11.12 1.95
C ILE A 61 -1.42 12.00 1.35
N GLU A 62 -0.29 11.41 0.95
CA GLU A 62 0.80 12.15 0.32
C GLU A 62 0.34 12.84 -0.99
N SER A 63 -0.47 12.15 -1.79
CA SER A 63 -1.04 12.69 -3.03
C SER A 63 -2.02 13.84 -2.76
N TYR A 64 -2.83 13.72 -1.70
CA TYR A 64 -3.72 14.78 -1.24
C TYR A 64 -2.93 16.02 -0.78
N PHE A 65 -1.87 15.83 0.02
CA PHE A 65 -1.01 16.92 0.49
C PHE A 65 -0.25 17.62 -0.65
N GLN A 66 0.15 16.88 -1.68
CA GLN A 66 0.82 17.43 -2.87
C GLN A 66 -0.13 18.09 -3.86
N LYS A 67 -1.43 18.19 -3.54
CA LYS A 67 -2.48 18.72 -4.43
C LYS A 67 -2.48 18.07 -5.81
N LEU A 68 -2.15 16.78 -5.87
CA LEU A 68 -2.27 15.99 -7.09
C LEU A 68 -3.73 15.87 -7.50
N ASP A 69 -3.94 15.59 -8.77
CA ASP A 69 -5.26 15.50 -9.39
C ASP A 69 -6.25 14.66 -8.57
N ARG A 70 -7.51 15.12 -8.54
CA ARG A 70 -8.55 14.52 -7.69
C ARG A 70 -8.71 13.02 -7.92
N LYS A 71 -8.54 12.58 -9.16
CA LYS A 71 -8.63 11.17 -9.56
C LYS A 71 -7.53 10.31 -8.96
N VAL A 72 -6.31 10.86 -8.79
CA VAL A 72 -5.14 10.12 -8.34
C VAL A 72 -5.28 9.76 -6.86
N TYR A 73 -5.56 10.74 -5.99
CA TYR A 73 -5.70 10.44 -4.56
C TYR A 73 -6.94 9.58 -4.27
N LEU A 74 -8.07 9.82 -4.95
CA LEU A 74 -9.28 8.99 -4.79
C LEU A 74 -9.04 7.53 -5.19
N SER A 75 -8.27 7.29 -6.25
CA SER A 75 -7.91 5.93 -6.66
C SER A 75 -7.04 5.24 -5.60
N GLU A 76 -6.03 5.92 -5.06
CA GLU A 76 -5.15 5.36 -4.01
C GLU A 76 -5.91 5.07 -2.71
N PHE A 77 -6.87 5.91 -2.33
CA PHE A 77 -7.79 5.65 -1.20
C PHE A 77 -8.72 4.47 -1.48
N SER A 78 -9.27 4.36 -2.70
CA SER A 78 -10.17 3.26 -3.06
C SER A 78 -9.44 1.92 -3.01
N ILE A 79 -8.21 1.86 -3.54
CA ILE A 79 -7.35 0.68 -3.49
C ILE A 79 -7.05 0.30 -2.03
N ALA A 80 -6.73 1.29 -1.18
CA ALA A 80 -6.51 1.05 0.24
C ALA A 80 -7.72 0.44 0.95
N THR A 81 -8.92 0.98 0.68
CA THR A 81 -10.17 0.45 1.23
C THR A 81 -10.40 -0.99 0.81
N VAL A 82 -10.15 -1.34 -0.45
CA VAL A 82 -10.28 -2.73 -0.94
C VAL A 82 -9.32 -3.66 -0.19
N TRP A 83 -8.05 -3.28 -0.04
CA TRP A 83 -7.06 -4.09 0.68
C TRP A 83 -7.48 -4.35 2.14
N LEU A 84 -7.98 -3.32 2.83
CA LEU A 84 -8.46 -3.48 4.20
C LEU A 84 -9.71 -4.35 4.28
N LEU A 85 -10.68 -4.15 3.39
CA LEU A 85 -11.90 -4.97 3.36
C LEU A 85 -11.59 -6.45 3.11
N VAL A 86 -10.71 -6.74 2.14
CA VAL A 86 -10.26 -8.11 1.85
C VAL A 86 -9.57 -8.71 3.08
N SER A 87 -8.75 -7.92 3.78
CA SER A 87 -8.09 -8.36 5.00
C SER A 87 -9.07 -8.71 6.14
N PHE A 88 -10.21 -8.04 6.27
CA PHE A 88 -11.17 -8.34 7.34
C PHE A 88 -12.14 -9.46 6.96
N SER A 89 -12.26 -9.77 5.66
CA SER A 89 -13.17 -10.80 5.16
C SER A 89 -12.59 -12.22 5.19
N TYR A 90 -11.26 -12.36 5.23
CA TYR A 90 -10.52 -13.62 5.41
C TYR A 90 -9.82 -13.59 6.75
#